data_AF-A0A4R3I1A0-F1
#
_entry.id   AF-A0A4R3I1A0-F1
#
_cell.length_a   1.000
_cell.length_b   1.000
_cell.length_c   1.000
_cell.angle_alpha   90.00
_cell.angle_beta   90.00
_cell.angle_gamma   90.00
#
_symmetry.space_group_name_H-M   'P 1'
#
loop_
_entity.id
_entity.type
_entity.pdbx_description
1 polymer ?
#
loop_
_entity_poly.entity_id
_entity_poly.type
_entity_poly.pdbx_seq_one_letter_code
_entity_poly.pdbx_strand_id
1 'polypeptide(L)'
;MTITVRNSVESAPKVTLFGQLANGKFAAKVMNEDEAPFGKCWDNAIDQRMVYIVPDIDQLDAIVRALNEGRLDYDTLQDYGGTGGGVTELPI
;
A
#
# COMPACT_ATOMS: atom_id res chain seq x y z
N MET A 1 -0.11 17.03 3.72
CA MET A 1 -0.67 16.59 5.02
C MET A 1 0.04 15.29 5.36
N THR A 2 0.10 14.84 6.61
CA THR A 2 0.70 13.53 6.93
C THR A 2 -0.32 12.65 7.63
N ILE A 3 -0.24 11.35 7.38
CA ILE A 3 -0.97 10.33 8.15
C ILE A 3 0.01 9.35 8.75
N THR A 4 -0.34 8.81 9.92
CA THR A 4 0.46 7.80 10.61
C THR A 4 -0.19 6.44 10.42
N VAL A 5 0.51 5.52 9.77
CA VAL A 5 0.03 4.18 9.46
C VAL A 5 0.84 3.14 10.22
N ARG A 6 0.20 2.07 10.68
CA ARG A 6 0.92 0.98 11.35
C ARG A 6 1.72 0.16 10.36
N ASN A 7 2.88 -0.29 10.79
CA ASN A 7 3.68 -1.22 10.04
C ASN A 7 3.20 -2.66 10.28
N SER A 8 3.61 -3.56 9.40
CA SER A 8 3.40 -4.99 9.57
C SER A 8 4.17 -5.53 10.78
N VAL A 9 3.74 -6.66 11.33
CA VAL A 9 4.41 -7.32 12.46
C VAL A 9 4.81 -8.74 12.07
N GLU A 10 6.02 -9.15 12.43
CA GLU A 10 6.60 -10.46 12.03
C GLU A 10 5.74 -11.66 12.46
N SER A 11 5.05 -11.57 13.59
CA SER A 11 4.21 -12.66 14.11
C SER A 11 2.93 -12.90 13.30
N ALA A 12 2.49 -11.93 12.52
CA ALA A 12 1.30 -11.98 11.69
C ALA A 12 1.48 -11.01 10.50
N PRO A 13 2.34 -11.36 9.52
CA PRO A 13 2.73 -10.42 8.48
C PRO A 13 1.56 -10.13 7.57
N LYS A 14 1.22 -8.84 7.52
CA LYS A 14 0.29 -8.26 6.56
C LYS A 14 1.01 -7.35 5.60
N VAL A 15 0.48 -7.24 4.40
CA VAL A 15 0.98 -6.35 3.36
C VAL A 15 -0.18 -5.54 2.79
N THR A 16 0.13 -4.33 2.38
CA THR A 16 -0.73 -3.55 1.49
C THR A 16 -0.16 -3.65 0.09
N LEU A 17 -0.96 -4.20 -0.81
CA LEU A 17 -0.69 -4.17 -2.25
C LEU A 17 -1.23 -2.88 -2.82
N PHE A 18 -0.43 -2.20 -3.62
CA PHE A 18 -0.82 -1.07 -4.44
C PHE A 18 -0.66 -1.46 -5.89
N GLY A 19 -1.70 -1.27 -6.70
CA GLY A 19 -1.70 -1.55 -8.12
C GLY A 19 -1.91 -0.29 -8.93
N GLN A 20 -1.02 -0.02 -9.87
CA GLN A 20 -1.25 0.97 -10.91
C GLN A 20 -2.04 0.31 -12.05
N LEU A 21 -3.21 0.83 -12.36
CA LEU A 21 -4.11 0.26 -13.37
C LEU A 21 -3.87 0.91 -14.75
N ALA A 22 -4.14 0.18 -15.82
CA ALA A 22 -3.96 0.66 -17.20
C ALA A 22 -4.81 1.90 -17.55
N ASN A 23 -5.86 2.20 -16.76
CA ASN A 23 -6.68 3.40 -16.93
C ASN A 23 -6.11 4.64 -16.19
N GLY A 24 -4.89 4.54 -15.64
CA GLY A 24 -4.22 5.62 -14.92
C GLY A 24 -4.65 5.80 -13.47
N LYS A 25 -5.54 4.92 -12.94
CA LYS A 25 -5.95 4.94 -11.54
C LYS A 25 -5.11 4.00 -10.68
N PHE A 26 -5.17 4.21 -9.37
CA PHE A 26 -4.58 3.31 -8.39
C PHE A 26 -5.66 2.54 -7.63
N ALA A 27 -5.35 1.28 -7.32
CA ALA A 27 -6.11 0.43 -6.41
C ALA A 27 -5.20 -0.08 -5.30
N ALA A 28 -5.76 -0.38 -4.13
CA ALA A 28 -5.00 -0.96 -3.04
C ALA A 28 -5.82 -1.99 -2.25
N LYS A 29 -5.13 -2.93 -1.62
CA LYS A 29 -5.74 -3.95 -0.76
C LYS A 29 -4.78 -4.40 0.32
N VAL A 30 -5.27 -4.51 1.54
CA VAL A 30 -4.56 -5.12 2.67
C VAL A 30 -4.88 -6.61 2.72
N MET A 31 -3.86 -7.46 2.89
CA MET A 31 -4.03 -8.91 3.06
C MET A 31 -2.89 -9.52 3.85
N ASN A 32 -3.03 -10.79 4.21
CA ASN A 32 -1.92 -11.54 4.80
C ASN A 32 -0.85 -11.78 3.72
N GLU A 33 0.42 -11.77 4.09
CA GLU A 33 1.53 -11.92 3.15
C GLU A 33 1.49 -13.28 2.41
N ASP A 34 1.07 -14.34 3.08
CA ASP A 34 0.93 -15.69 2.52
C ASP A 34 -0.24 -15.83 1.53
N GLU A 35 -1.20 -14.91 1.55
CA GLU A 35 -2.30 -14.82 0.61
C GLU A 35 -2.00 -13.90 -0.58
N ALA A 36 -0.85 -13.21 -0.56
CA ALA A 36 -0.46 -12.31 -1.65
C ALA A 36 -0.20 -13.11 -2.93
N PRO A 37 -0.79 -12.72 -4.08
CA PRO A 37 -0.59 -13.43 -5.33
C PRO A 37 0.86 -13.31 -5.80
N PHE A 38 1.41 -14.39 -6.37
CA PHE A 38 2.70 -14.36 -7.06
C PHE A 38 2.71 -13.44 -8.29
N GLY A 39 1.52 -13.21 -8.86
CA GLY A 39 1.30 -12.27 -9.96
C GLY A 39 0.61 -10.98 -9.52
N LYS A 40 0.01 -10.28 -10.47
CA LYS A 40 -0.77 -9.07 -10.19
C LYS A 40 -2.12 -9.42 -9.57
N CYS A 41 -2.52 -8.68 -8.54
CA CYS A 41 -3.80 -8.85 -7.86
C CYS A 41 -4.99 -8.34 -8.71
N TRP A 42 -4.73 -7.47 -9.68
CA TRP A 42 -5.74 -6.92 -10.58
C TRP A 42 -5.40 -7.23 -12.04
N ASP A 43 -6.37 -7.74 -12.79
CA ASP A 43 -6.19 -8.19 -14.18
C ASP A 43 -5.66 -7.09 -15.12
N ASN A 44 -6.04 -5.84 -14.86
CA ASN A 44 -5.65 -4.67 -15.65
C ASN A 44 -4.53 -3.84 -14.99
N ALA A 45 -3.82 -4.38 -13.99
CA ALA A 45 -2.68 -3.71 -13.41
C ALA A 45 -1.49 -3.70 -14.39
N ILE A 46 -0.86 -2.55 -14.54
CA ILE A 46 0.39 -2.39 -15.29
C ILE A 46 1.60 -2.60 -14.39
N ASP A 47 1.50 -2.20 -13.12
CA ASP A 47 2.51 -2.46 -12.09
C ASP A 47 1.84 -2.76 -10.73
N GLN A 48 2.60 -3.37 -9.82
CA GLN A 48 2.17 -3.67 -8.46
C GLN A 48 3.33 -3.52 -7.47
N ARG A 49 3.08 -2.83 -6.36
CA ARG A 49 4.01 -2.73 -5.23
C ARG A 49 3.41 -3.36 -3.98
N MET A 50 4.25 -4.10 -3.26
CA MET A 50 3.92 -4.69 -1.98
C MET A 50 4.64 -3.90 -0.89
N VAL A 51 3.89 -3.43 0.11
CA VAL A 51 4.39 -2.54 1.17
C VAL A 51 3.95 -3.09 2.53
N TYR A 52 4.87 -3.13 3.49
CA TYR A 52 4.63 -3.67 4.83
C TYR A 52 4.00 -2.64 5.78
N ILE A 53 2.83 -2.14 5.38
CA ILE A 53 1.96 -1.29 6.18
C ILE A 53 0.57 -1.93 6.30
N VAL A 54 -0.15 -1.55 7.35
CA VAL A 54 -1.47 -2.06 7.71
C VAL A 54 -2.41 -0.88 8.00
N PRO A 55 -2.77 -0.10 6.97
CA PRO A 55 -3.73 0.99 7.10
C PRO A 55 -5.12 0.43 7.45
N ASP A 56 -5.87 1.21 8.22
CA ASP A 56 -7.32 1.02 8.30
C ASP A 56 -8.01 1.47 6.99
N ILE A 57 -9.34 1.33 6.93
CA ILE A 57 -10.10 1.61 5.70
C ILE A 57 -10.01 3.09 5.29
N ASP A 58 -10.07 4.01 6.25
CA ASP A 58 -10.02 5.45 5.98
C ASP A 58 -8.62 5.87 5.53
N GLN A 59 -7.59 5.30 6.16
CA GLN A 59 -6.19 5.50 5.79
C GLN A 59 -5.89 4.94 4.39
N LEU A 60 -6.39 3.74 4.07
CA LEU A 60 -6.20 3.12 2.76
C LEU A 60 -6.84 3.99 1.66
N ASP A 61 -8.07 4.45 1.89
CA ASP A 61 -8.78 5.34 0.96
C ASP A 61 -8.04 6.68 0.79
N ALA A 62 -7.49 7.24 1.86
CA ALA A 62 -6.70 8.47 1.81
C ALA A 62 -5.41 8.30 1.01
N ILE A 63 -4.71 7.17 1.15
CA ILE A 63 -3.49 6.86 0.38
C ILE A 63 -3.84 6.70 -1.10
N VAL A 64 -4.86 5.90 -1.43
CA VAL A 64 -5.30 5.71 -2.82
C VAL A 64 -5.71 7.03 -3.44
N ARG A 65 -6.43 7.88 -2.70
CA ARG A 65 -6.78 9.23 -3.16
C ARG A 65 -5.55 10.08 -3.42
N ALA A 66 -4.57 10.10 -2.51
CA ALA A 66 -3.33 10.85 -2.68
C ALA A 66 -2.52 10.40 -3.90
N LEU A 67 -2.47 9.10 -4.17
CA LEU A 67 -1.86 8.54 -5.40
C LEU A 67 -2.60 9.02 -6.66
N ASN A 68 -3.94 8.96 -6.67
CA ASN A 68 -4.75 9.42 -7.81
C ASN A 68 -4.66 10.95 -8.01
N GLU A 69 -4.46 11.73 -6.94
CA GLU A 69 -4.25 13.18 -6.99
C GLU A 69 -2.79 13.56 -7.30
N GLY A 70 -1.86 12.60 -7.37
CA GLY A 70 -0.43 12.83 -7.61
C GLY A 70 0.30 13.50 -6.43
N ARG A 71 -0.28 13.44 -5.23
CA ARG A 71 0.29 14.00 -3.99
C ARG A 71 1.23 13.03 -3.29
N LEU A 72 1.04 11.74 -3.54
CA LEU A 72 1.93 10.66 -3.13
C LEU A 72 2.52 10.03 -4.39
N ASP A 73 3.83 9.81 -4.40
CA ASP A 73 4.50 9.13 -5.50
C ASP A 73 4.37 7.62 -5.33
N TYR A 74 4.02 6.94 -6.41
CA TYR A 74 3.86 5.49 -6.41
C TYR A 74 5.21 4.77 -6.30
N ASP A 75 6.26 5.33 -6.89
CA ASP A 75 7.59 4.68 -6.93
C ASP A 75 8.28 4.69 -5.56
N THR A 76 7.94 5.64 -4.69
CA THR A 76 8.50 5.74 -3.32
C THR A 76 7.73 4.89 -2.31
N LEU A 77 6.63 4.23 -2.69
CA LEU A 77 5.79 3.48 -1.76
C LEU A 77 6.55 2.37 -1.02
N GLN A 78 7.57 1.78 -1.64
CA GLN A 78 8.38 0.71 -1.04
C GLN A 78 9.36 1.22 0.02
N ASP A 79 9.60 2.53 0.08
CA ASP A 79 10.45 3.15 1.11
C ASP A 79 9.71 3.27 2.45
N TYR A 80 8.41 3.00 2.47
CA TYR A 80 7.56 3.07 3.65
C TYR A 80 7.24 1.69 4.24
N GLY A 81 6.98 1.66 5.54
CA GLY A 81 6.60 0.44 6.24
C GLY A 81 7.77 -0.45 6.62
N GLY A 82 7.43 -1.61 7.19
CA GLY A 82 8.39 -2.61 7.63
C GLY A 82 7.71 -3.75 8.38
N THR A 83 8.44 -4.83 8.63
CA THR A 83 7.93 -6.01 9.35
C THR A 83 8.19 -5.95 10.86
N GLY A 84 9.09 -5.07 11.32
CA GLY A 84 9.45 -4.93 12.74
C GLY A 84 8.37 -4.27 13.62
N GLY A 85 7.17 -4.02 13.09
CA GLY A 85 6.13 -3.25 13.75
C GLY A 85 6.41 -1.74 13.78
N GLY A 86 5.70 -1.04 14.67
CA GLY A 86 5.75 0.41 14.80
C GLY A 86 4.80 1.13 13.83
N VAL A 87 5.17 2.34 13.44
CA VAL A 87 4.39 3.20 12.56
C VAL A 87 5.28 3.90 11.54
N THR A 88 4.70 4.26 10.41
CA THR A 88 5.31 5.08 9.37
C THR A 88 4.41 6.27 9.07
N GLU A 89 5.03 7.42 8.84
CA GLU A 89 4.34 8.63 8.38
C GLU A 89 4.35 8.70 6.85
N LEU A 90 3.17 8.83 6.24
CA LEU A 90 3.00 8.98 4.80
C LEU A 90 2.64 10.42 4.46
N PRO A 91 3.32 11.05 3.48
CA PRO A 91 2.94 12.37 2.98
C PRO A 91 1.77 12.22 2.01
N ILE A 92 0.58 12.64 2.44
CA ILE A 92 -0.63 12.63 1.61
C ILE A 92 -1.18 14.01 1.33
#